data_AF-A0A962Y8B1-F1
#
_entry.id   AF-A0A962Y8B1-F1
#
_cell.length_a   1.000
_cell.length_b   1.000
_cell.length_c   1.000
_cell.angle_alpha   90.00
_cell.angle_beta   90.00
_cell.angle_gamma   90.00
#
_symmetry.space_group_name_H-M   'P 1'
#
loop_
_entity.id
_entity.type
_entity.pdbx_description
1 polymer ?
#
loop_
_entity_poly.entity_id
_entity_poly.type
_entity_poly.pdbx_seq_one_letter_code
_entity_poly.pdbx_strand_id
1 'polypeptide(L)'
;MNYFVESLAQLLGRAPKKTPRDELKVEVAQIYEEKRKHKLTKAELEALEAAHERTRHRHKWRNRRWATLIIVNLLFVVSYYFDVQLVEGALTASRVVGFH
;
A
#
# COMPACT_ATOMS: atom_id res chain seq x y z
N MET A 1 2.77 -1.51 -31.43
CA MET A 1 2.73 -2.78 -30.67
C MET A 1 2.00 -2.49 -29.36
N ASN A 2 1.11 -3.36 -28.87
CA ASN A 2 0.29 -3.05 -27.70
C ASN A 2 1.18 -2.95 -26.45
N TYR A 3 1.22 -1.79 -25.78
CA TYR A 3 2.10 -1.48 -24.64
C TYR A 3 2.07 -2.56 -23.55
N PHE A 4 0.91 -3.19 -23.37
CA PHE A 4 0.69 -4.26 -22.41
C PHE A 4 1.55 -5.51 -22.68
N VAL A 5 1.65 -5.95 -23.94
CA VAL A 5 2.42 -7.14 -24.33
C VAL A 5 3.92 -6.87 -24.17
N GLU A 6 4.36 -5.66 -24.51
CA GLU A 6 5.75 -5.26 -24.34
C GLU A 6 6.15 -5.17 -22.86
N SER A 7 5.27 -4.64 -22.00
CA SER A 7 5.47 -4.61 -20.56
C SER A 7 5.56 -6.00 -19.95
N LEU A 8 4.68 -6.93 -20.36
CA LEU A 8 4.76 -8.33 -19.95
C LEU A 8 6.07 -9.00 -20.41
N ALA A 9 6.49 -8.75 -21.65
CA ALA A 9 7.74 -9.30 -22.15
C ALA A 9 8.97 -8.75 -21.40
N GLN A 10 8.95 -7.48 -20.99
CA GLN A 10 10.00 -6.89 -20.16
C GLN A 10 10.05 -7.52 -18.75
N LEU A 11 8.89 -7.82 -18.15
CA LEU A 11 8.83 -8.58 -16.90
C LEU A 11 9.43 -9.99 -17.04
N LEU A 12 9.33 -10.58 -18.24
CA LEU A 12 9.93 -11.88 -18.58
C LEU A 12 11.40 -11.79 -19.05
N GLY A 13 12.06 -10.63 -18.89
CA GLY A 13 13.49 -10.45 -19.14
C GLY A 13 13.84 -9.90 -20.53
N ARG A 14 12.87 -9.47 -21.33
CA ARG A 14 13.15 -8.76 -22.59
C ARG A 14 13.80 -7.40 -22.31
N ALA A 15 14.88 -7.08 -23.04
CA ALA A 15 15.53 -5.77 -22.93
C ALA A 15 14.54 -4.65 -23.29
N PRO A 16 14.44 -3.57 -22.47
CA PRO A 16 13.55 -2.45 -22.76
C PRO A 16 14.03 -1.72 -24.01
N LYS A 17 13.12 -1.51 -24.97
CA LYS A 17 13.41 -0.73 -26.17
C LYS A 17 12.98 0.72 -25.95
N LYS A 18 13.90 1.68 -26.18
CA LYS A 18 13.52 3.10 -26.21
C LYS A 18 12.69 3.38 -27.46
N THR A 19 11.60 4.13 -27.29
CA THR A 19 10.81 4.65 -28.41
C THR A 19 11.67 5.60 -29.25
N PRO A 20 11.78 5.39 -30.58
CA PRO A 20 12.53 6.28 -31.46
C PRO A 20 11.89 7.67 -31.52
N ARG A 21 12.68 8.69 -31.87
CA ARG A 21 12.25 10.10 -31.85
C ARG A 21 11.11 10.40 -32.84
N ASP A 22 10.98 9.56 -33.85
CA ASP A 22 10.00 9.72 -34.93
C ASP A 22 8.61 9.17 -34.53
N GLU A 23 8.55 8.29 -33.52
CA GLU A 23 7.29 7.75 -32.97
C GLU A 23 6.82 8.52 -31.72
N LEU A 24 7.60 9.51 -31.27
CA LEU A 24 7.26 10.34 -30.13
C LEU A 24 6.12 11.30 -30.50
N LYS A 25 5.05 11.28 -29.70
CA LYS A 25 3.97 12.27 -29.81
C LYS A 25 4.54 13.68 -29.68
N VAL A 26 4.00 14.62 -30.46
CA VAL A 26 4.45 16.02 -30.53
C VAL A 26 4.45 16.68 -29.13
N GLU A 27 3.47 16.36 -28.29
CA GLU A 27 3.38 16.82 -26.90
C GLU A 27 4.59 16.40 -26.05
N VAL A 28 5.06 15.17 -26.23
CA VAL A 28 6.19 14.62 -25.46
C VAL A 28 7.51 15.24 -25.94
N ALA A 29 7.63 15.51 -27.24
CA ALA A 29 8.79 16.22 -27.79
C ALA A 29 8.91 17.63 -27.18
N GLN A 30 7.80 18.36 -27.07
CA GLN A 30 7.78 19.68 -26.43
C GLN A 30 8.20 19.61 -24.95
N ILE A 31 7.71 18.62 -24.20
CA ILE A 31 8.14 18.41 -22.80
C ILE A 31 9.66 18.17 -22.71
N TYR A 32 10.25 17.43 -23.64
CA TYR A 32 11.69 17.21 -23.67
C TYR A 32 12.48 18.48 -24.01
N GLU A 33 11.96 19.32 -24.91
CA GLU A 33 12.58 20.61 -25.22
C GLU A 33 12.55 21.56 -24.03
N GLU A 34 11.41 21.65 -23.34
CA GLU A 34 11.27 22.46 -22.13
C GLU A 34 12.17 21.97 -20.99
N LYS A 35 12.26 20.65 -20.77
CA LYS A 35 13.21 20.06 -19.82
C LYS A 35 14.68 20.33 -20.19
N ARG A 36 14.98 20.48 -21.48
CA ARG A 36 16.34 20.79 -21.95
C ARG A 36 16.70 22.26 -21.73
N LYS A 37 15.72 23.17 -21.88
CA LYS A 37 15.86 24.61 -21.61
C LYS A 37 16.01 24.89 -20.11
N HIS A 38 15.22 24.22 -19.28
CA HIS A 38 15.25 24.35 -17.83
C HIS A 38 15.99 23.18 -17.19
N LYS A 39 17.33 23.22 -17.22
CA LYS A 39 18.13 22.29 -16.41
C LYS A 39 17.95 22.68 -14.94
N LEU A 40 17.31 21.81 -14.16
CA LEU A 40 17.21 22.02 -12.71
C LEU A 40 18.61 22.15 -12.11
N THR A 41 18.80 23.24 -11.38
CA THR A 41 19.97 23.45 -10.55
C THR A 41 19.93 22.52 -9.34
N LYS A 42 21.10 22.23 -8.75
CA LYS A 42 21.20 21.36 -7.58
C LYS A 42 20.33 21.85 -6.40
N ALA A 43 20.22 23.17 -6.24
CA ALA A 43 19.40 23.79 -5.21
C ALA A 43 17.88 23.54 -5.39
N GLU A 44 17.40 23.49 -6.63
CA GLU A 44 15.98 23.20 -6.92
C GLU A 44 15.62 21.74 -6.66
N LEU A 45 16.57 20.81 -6.89
CA LEU A 45 16.40 19.40 -6.55
C LEU A 45 16.30 19.20 -5.03
N GLU A 46 17.18 19.83 -4.26
CA GLU A 46 17.16 19.76 -2.79
C GLU A 46 15.86 20.37 -2.23
N ALA A 47 15.36 21.47 -2.82
CA ALA A 47 14.07 22.05 -2.44
C ALA A 47 12.89 21.12 -2.75
N LEU A 48 12.93 20.41 -3.89
CA LEU A 48 11.91 19.45 -4.26
C LEU A 48 11.91 18.22 -3.34
N GLU A 49 13.08 17.72 -2.96
CA GLU A 49 13.22 16.63 -1.98
C GLU A 49 12.69 17.06 -0.60
N ALA A 50 13.02 18.25 -0.13
CA ALA A 50 12.48 18.80 1.11
C ALA A 50 10.95 18.98 1.08
N ALA A 51 10.38 19.33 -0.08
CA ALA A 51 8.92 19.37 -0.26
C ALA A 51 8.29 17.97 -0.23
N HIS A 52 8.96 16.96 -0.78
CA HIS A 52 8.51 15.57 -0.76
C HIS A 52 8.57 14.95 0.64
N GLU A 53 9.56 15.30 1.46
CA GLU A 53 9.66 14.89 2.87
C GLU A 53 8.40 15.27 3.67
N ARG A 54 7.82 16.44 3.41
CA ARG A 54 6.56 16.86 4.07
C ARG A 54 5.38 15.93 3.77
N THR A 55 5.42 15.21 2.65
CA THR A 55 4.35 14.31 2.21
C THR A 55 4.58 12.86 2.65
N ARG A 56 5.80 12.52 3.05
CA ARG A 56 6.27 11.17 3.39
C ARG A 56 5.60 10.58 4.64
N HIS A 57 5.04 11.44 5.49
CA HIS A 57 4.39 11.05 6.76
C HIS A 57 2.90 10.68 6.65
N ARG A 58 2.41 10.30 5.46
CA ARG A 58 1.01 9.85 5.29
C ARG A 58 0.81 8.42 5.81
N HIS A 59 0.85 8.25 7.13
CA HIS A 59 0.66 6.94 7.80
C HIS A 59 -0.80 6.51 7.93
N LYS A 60 -1.76 7.25 7.35
CA LYS A 60 -3.21 6.99 7.47
C LYS A 60 -3.58 5.55 7.10
N TRP A 61 -3.04 5.03 6.00
CA TRP A 61 -3.31 3.66 5.54
C TRP A 61 -2.62 2.59 6.39
N ARG A 62 -1.39 2.87 6.85
CA ARG A 62 -0.68 2.02 7.80
C ARG A 62 -1.49 1.89 9.09
N ASN A 63 -1.88 3.02 9.69
CA ASN A 63 -2.63 3.06 10.92
C ASN A 63 -3.99 2.35 10.80
N ARG A 64 -4.67 2.48 9.65
CA ARG A 64 -5.91 1.72 9.40
C ARG A 64 -5.68 0.20 9.35
N ARG A 65 -4.63 -0.26 8.66
CA ARG A 65 -4.29 -1.68 8.60
C ARG A 65 -3.96 -2.24 9.99
N TRP A 66 -3.16 -1.50 10.77
CA TRP A 66 -2.80 -1.90 12.13
C TRP A 66 -4.01 -1.87 13.08
N ALA A 67 -4.88 -0.87 12.98
CA ALA A 67 -6.11 -0.81 13.77
C ALA A 67 -7.00 -2.04 13.52
N THR A 68 -7.19 -2.44 12.26
CA THR A 68 -7.97 -3.65 11.95
C THR A 68 -7.34 -4.91 12.56
N LEU A 69 -6.02 -5.07 12.44
CA LEU A 69 -5.32 -6.23 13.02
C LEU A 69 -5.48 -6.29 14.55
N ILE A 70 -5.31 -5.15 15.22
CA ILE A 70 -5.47 -5.03 16.67
C ILE A 70 -6.91 -5.35 17.08
N ILE A 71 -7.90 -4.77 16.39
CA ILE A 71 -9.32 -4.99 16.69
C ILE A 71 -9.68 -6.47 16.56
N VAL A 72 -9.31 -7.12 15.45
CA VAL A 72 -9.61 -8.54 15.22
C VAL A 72 -8.95 -9.42 16.28
N ASN A 73 -7.70 -9.11 16.65
CA ASN A 73 -6.99 -9.87 17.69
C ASN A 73 -7.65 -9.70 19.07
N LEU A 74 -8.04 -8.47 19.44
CA LEU A 74 -8.75 -8.22 20.70
C LEU A 74 -10.13 -8.89 20.72
N LEU A 75 -10.89 -8.83 19.62
CA LEU A 75 -12.17 -9.53 19.50
C LEU A 75 -12.00 -11.04 19.66
N PHE A 76 -10.92 -11.62 19.13
CA PHE A 76 -10.61 -13.04 19.33
C PHE A 76 -10.35 -13.38 20.80
N VAL A 77 -9.54 -12.58 21.51
CA VAL A 77 -9.26 -12.79 22.94
C VAL A 77 -10.52 -12.65 23.79
N VAL A 78 -11.33 -11.64 23.51
CA VAL A 78 -12.61 -11.43 24.21
C VAL A 78 -13.58 -12.58 23.92
N SER A 79 -13.68 -13.03 22.66
CA SER A 79 -14.49 -14.20 22.30
C SER A 79 -14.01 -15.45 23.03
N TYR A 80 -12.70 -15.70 23.09
CA TYR A 80 -12.14 -16.83 23.81
C TYR A 80 -12.44 -16.77 25.30
N TYR A 81 -12.37 -15.58 25.91
CA TYR A 81 -12.72 -15.41 27.32
C TYR A 81 -14.19 -15.75 27.60
N PHE A 82 -15.12 -15.29 26.75
CA PHE A 82 -16.54 -15.64 26.88
C PHE A 82 -16.83 -17.11 26.55
N ASP A 83 -16.11 -17.69 25.58
CA ASP A 83 -16.23 -19.10 25.21
C ASP A 83 -15.74 -20.01 26.35
N VAL A 84 -14.60 -19.70 26.97
CA VAL A 84 -14.11 -20.38 28.18
C VAL A 84 -15.11 -20.22 29.33
N GLN A 85 -15.67 -19.03 29.55
CA GLN A 85 -16.73 -18.85 30.54
C GLN A 85 -18.03 -19.57 30.19
N LEU A 86 -18.35 -19.79 28.91
CA LEU A 86 -19.48 -20.63 28.49
C LEU A 86 -19.19 -22.11 28.72
N VAL A 87 -17.95 -22.56 28.57
CA VAL A 87 -17.55 -23.95 28.83
C VAL A 87 -17.47 -24.23 30.34
N GLU A 88 -16.79 -23.36 31.10
CA GLU A 88 -16.71 -23.43 32.57
C GLU A 88 -18.06 -23.10 33.21
N GLY A 89 -18.79 -22.15 32.65
CA GLY A 89 -20.15 -21.77 32.97
C GLY A 89 -21.16 -22.82 32.57
N ALA A 90 -20.97 -23.64 31.53
CA ALA A 90 -21.83 -24.80 31.26
C ALA A 90 -21.55 -25.95 32.23
N LEU A 91 -20.28 -26.16 32.59
CA LEU A 91 -19.87 -27.13 33.61
C LEU A 91 -20.34 -26.73 35.03
N THR A 92 -20.49 -25.43 35.32
CA THR A 92 -21.06 -24.92 36.58
C THR A 92 -22.56 -24.60 36.51
N ALA A 93 -23.11 -24.23 35.36
CA ALA A 93 -24.56 -24.07 35.15
C ALA A 93 -25.28 -25.42 35.13
N SER A 94 -24.59 -26.53 34.86
CA SER A 94 -25.12 -27.85 35.21
C SER A 94 -25.35 -28.02 36.72
N ARG A 95 -24.63 -27.30 37.60
CA ARG A 95 -24.93 -27.24 39.05
C ARG A 95 -25.97 -26.18 39.41
N VAL A 96 -26.13 -25.13 38.62
CA VAL A 96 -27.06 -24.02 38.94
C VAL A 96 -28.46 -24.21 38.33
N VAL A 97 -28.59 -24.91 37.20
CA VAL A 97 -29.88 -25.07 36.47
C VAL A 97 -30.56 -26.43 36.73
N GLY A 98 -29.92 -27.36 37.45
CA GLY A 98 -30.64 -28.50 38.03
C GLY A 98 -29.79 -29.74 38.22
N PHE A 99 -29.51 -30.08 39.48
CA PHE A 99 -29.89 -31.34 40.12
C PHE A 99 -29.75 -31.14 41.63
N HIS A 100 -30.87 -30.82 42.28
CA HIS A 100 -31.16 -31.18 43.67
C HIS A 100 -32.38 -32.10 43.65
#